data_AF-C1A845-F1
#
_entry.id   AF-C1A845-F1
#
_cell.length_a   1.000
_cell.length_b   1.000
_cell.length_c   1.000
_cell.angle_alpha   90.00
_cell.angle_beta   90.00
_cell.angle_gamma   90.00
#
_symmetry.space_group_name_H-M   'P 1'
#
loop_
_entity.id
_entity.type
_entity.pdbx_description
1 polymer ?
#
loop_
_entity_poly.entity_id
_entity_poly.type
_entity_poly.pdbx_seq_one_letter_code
_entity_poly.pdbx_strand_id
1 'polypeptide(L)'
;MIRCAYDVRRQLRPGLAEVLYRRALVLELEEQRLSVKTEVPYAVWYRGQVIGTYRADVVVDERIIVEVKHVDRLVQAHRDQLHNYLRIAELRVGLLVNFGVRSEVRRVENWQFGDSVPPARLMPMEGEGIGRELEWIEGLPAGRRCAARTQHEGKGKQQGTAKIGQKQKIEIENNQRPEGNR
;
A
#
# COMPACT_ATOMS: atom_id res chain seq x y z
N MET A 1 2.80 17.58 -10.17
CA MET A 1 2.01 16.39 -10.57
C MET A 1 1.61 16.38 -12.05
N ILE A 2 0.68 17.23 -12.51
CA ILE A 2 0.26 17.21 -13.94
C ILE A 2 1.44 17.47 -14.89
N ARG A 3 2.29 18.45 -14.55
CA ARG A 3 3.52 18.73 -15.30
C ARG A 3 4.43 17.50 -15.41
N CYS A 4 4.67 16.78 -14.31
CA CYS A 4 5.44 15.53 -14.28
C CYS A 4 4.92 14.52 -15.31
N ALA A 5 3.60 14.30 -15.37
CA ALA A 5 3.01 13.39 -16.35
C ALA A 5 3.26 13.85 -17.81
N TYR A 6 3.17 15.16 -18.09
CA TYR A 6 3.53 15.67 -19.41
C TYR A 6 5.02 15.50 -19.72
N ASP A 7 5.89 15.67 -18.73
CA ASP A 7 7.34 15.56 -18.89
C ASP A 7 7.73 14.11 -19.19
N VAL A 8 7.14 13.13 -18.49
CA VAL A 8 7.21 11.70 -18.84
C VAL A 8 6.76 11.44 -20.26
N ARG A 9 5.59 11.95 -20.69
CA ARG A 9 5.05 11.71 -22.03
C ARG A 9 5.89 12.32 -23.15
N ARG A 10 6.64 13.39 -22.87
CA ARG A 10 7.59 14.00 -23.82
C ARG A 10 8.84 13.16 -23.99
N GLN A 11 9.36 12.60 -22.89
CA GLN A 11 10.57 11.77 -22.91
C GLN A 11 10.29 10.34 -23.40
N LEU A 12 9.18 9.76 -22.95
CA LEU A 12 8.74 8.41 -23.29
C LEU A 12 7.58 8.46 -24.29
N ARG A 13 7.87 8.02 -25.52
CA ARG A 13 6.86 7.86 -26.58
C ARG A 13 5.81 6.79 -26.18
N PRO A 14 4.58 6.85 -26.73
CA PRO A 14 3.55 5.85 -26.49
C PRO A 14 3.99 4.46 -26.98
N GLY A 15 3.45 3.40 -26.38
CA GLY A 15 3.73 2.00 -26.76
C GLY A 15 4.51 1.19 -25.73
N LEU A 16 4.81 1.76 -24.56
CA LEU A 16 5.44 1.03 -23.45
C LEU A 16 4.40 0.40 -22.52
N ALA A 17 4.84 -0.57 -21.72
CA ALA A 17 4.03 -1.12 -20.65
C ALA A 17 3.73 -0.07 -19.56
N GLU A 18 2.54 -0.14 -18.97
CA GLU A 18 2.05 0.78 -17.92
C GLU A 18 3.04 0.94 -16.76
N VAL A 19 3.68 -0.17 -16.34
CA VAL A 19 4.70 -0.19 -15.29
C VAL A 19 5.89 0.74 -15.57
N LEU A 20 6.27 0.94 -16.84
CA LEU A 20 7.39 1.81 -17.20
C LEU A 20 6.99 3.28 -17.08
N TYR A 21 5.78 3.65 -17.51
CA TYR A 21 5.27 5.01 -17.29
C TYR A 21 5.09 5.33 -15.81
N ARG A 22 4.60 4.37 -15.03
CA ARG A 22 4.49 4.52 -13.57
C ARG A 22 5.85 4.79 -12.93
N ARG A 23 6.86 3.99 -13.26
CA ARG A 23 8.24 4.19 -12.76
C ARG A 23 8.80 5.56 -13.14
N ALA A 24 8.64 5.97 -14.39
CA ALA A 24 9.09 7.28 -14.85
C ALA A 24 8.36 8.43 -14.12
N LEU A 25 7.05 8.28 -13.90
CA LEU A 25 6.25 9.27 -13.17
C LEU A 25 6.69 9.39 -11.71
N VAL A 26 7.03 8.27 -11.06
CA VAL A 26 7.56 8.28 -9.69
C VAL A 26 8.85 9.11 -9.62
N LEU A 27 9.80 8.88 -10.53
CA LEU A 27 11.05 9.66 -10.57
C LEU A 27 10.79 11.17 -10.70
N GLU A 28 9.91 11.56 -11.63
CA GLU A 28 9.56 12.97 -11.84
C GLU A 28 8.82 13.59 -10.64
N LEU A 29 8.06 12.81 -9.88
CA LEU A 29 7.39 13.29 -8.66
C LEU A 29 8.38 13.43 -7.49
N GLU A 30 9.28 12.47 -7.33
CA GLU A 30 10.33 12.47 -6.31
C GLU A 30 11.34 13.61 -6.53
N GLU A 31 11.68 13.93 -7.78
CA GLU A 31 12.54 15.08 -8.11
C GLU A 31 11.90 16.41 -7.68
N GLN A 32 10.58 16.49 -7.68
CA GLN A 32 9.82 17.62 -7.13
C GLN A 32 9.69 17.56 -5.59
N ARG A 33 10.41 16.64 -4.93
CA ARG A 33 10.45 16.43 -3.47
C ARG A 33 9.10 16.08 -2.85
N LEU A 34 8.21 15.45 -3.64
CA LEU A 34 6.94 14.94 -3.13
C LEU A 34 7.16 13.60 -2.43
N SER A 35 6.37 13.30 -1.41
CA SER A 35 6.37 11.96 -0.80
C SER A 35 5.59 11.02 -1.71
N VAL A 36 6.24 9.97 -2.20
CA VAL A 36 5.64 9.03 -3.15
C VAL A 36 5.72 7.61 -2.59
N LYS A 37 4.59 6.90 -2.60
CA LYS A 37 4.51 5.46 -2.34
C LYS A 37 3.90 4.78 -3.56
N THR A 38 4.31 3.55 -3.85
CA THR A 38 3.81 2.79 -5.01
C THR A 38 3.20 1.48 -4.59
N GLU A 39 2.25 0.95 -5.36
CA GLU A 39 1.60 -0.36 -5.11
C GLU A 39 0.97 -0.46 -3.70
N VAL A 40 0.44 0.65 -3.20
CA VAL A 40 -0.03 0.77 -1.82
C VAL A 40 -1.30 -0.07 -1.66
N PRO A 41 -1.27 -1.10 -0.77
CA PRO A 41 -2.43 -1.97 -0.58
C PRO A 41 -3.47 -1.29 0.31
N TYR A 42 -4.73 -1.39 -0.10
CA TYR A 42 -5.91 -1.02 0.67
C TYR A 42 -6.83 -2.24 0.78
N ALA A 43 -7.24 -2.58 2.01
CA ALA A 43 -8.12 -3.70 2.26
C ALA A 43 -9.51 -3.45 1.70
N VAL A 44 -10.03 -4.42 0.95
CA VAL A 44 -11.42 -4.39 0.46
C VAL A 44 -12.24 -5.26 1.38
N TRP A 45 -13.18 -4.64 2.07
CA TRP A 45 -14.10 -5.34 2.95
C TRP A 45 -15.46 -5.53 2.30
N TYR A 46 -16.10 -6.63 2.68
CA TYR A 46 -17.47 -6.95 2.34
C TYR A 46 -18.09 -7.67 3.52
N ARG A 47 -19.21 -7.13 4.06
CA ARG A 47 -19.88 -7.73 5.23
C ARG A 47 -18.97 -7.85 6.47
N GLY A 48 -18.07 -6.89 6.66
CA GLY A 48 -17.13 -6.89 7.78
C GLY A 48 -15.98 -7.89 7.63
N GLN A 49 -15.83 -8.54 6.48
CA GLN A 49 -14.73 -9.44 6.18
C GLN A 49 -13.87 -8.87 5.05
N VAL A 50 -12.54 -8.97 5.19
CA VAL A 50 -11.62 -8.63 4.10
C VAL A 50 -11.71 -9.70 3.02
N ILE A 51 -12.09 -9.29 1.80
CA ILE A 51 -12.21 -10.19 0.64
C ILE A 51 -11.03 -10.08 -0.33
N GLY A 52 -10.11 -9.15 -0.06
CA GLY A 52 -8.93 -8.94 -0.87
C GLY A 52 -8.30 -7.58 -0.63
N THR A 53 -7.36 -7.23 -1.50
CA THR A 53 -6.72 -5.92 -1.50
C THR A 53 -6.80 -5.29 -2.88
N TYR A 54 -7.07 -4.00 -2.89
CA TYR A 54 -6.81 -3.14 -4.03
C TYR A 54 -5.40 -2.55 -3.85
N ARG A 55 -4.62 -2.45 -4.93
CA ARG A 55 -3.29 -1.81 -4.91
C ARG A 55 -3.33 -0.55 -5.75
N ALA A 56 -3.14 0.60 -5.11
CA ALA A 56 -3.02 1.86 -5.83
C ALA A 56 -1.63 1.95 -6.47
N ASP A 57 -1.59 2.33 -7.75
CA ASP A 57 -0.35 2.44 -8.52
C ASP A 57 0.66 3.36 -7.83
N VAL A 58 0.20 4.57 -7.48
CA VAL A 58 0.98 5.62 -6.82
C VAL A 58 0.10 6.38 -5.84
N VAL A 59 0.62 6.65 -4.65
CA VAL A 59 0.03 7.53 -3.63
C VAL A 59 1.01 8.65 -3.33
N VAL A 60 0.56 9.89 -3.49
CA VAL A 60 1.36 11.10 -3.28
C VAL A 60 0.90 11.82 -2.02
N ASP A 61 1.86 12.16 -1.15
CA ASP A 61 1.68 12.84 0.14
C ASP A 61 0.57 12.25 1.01
N GLU A 62 0.33 10.93 0.88
CA GLU A 62 -0.74 10.19 1.56
C GLU A 62 -2.15 10.78 1.32
N ARG A 63 -2.33 11.55 0.25
CA ARG A 63 -3.53 12.36 0.00
C ARG A 63 -4.15 12.16 -1.38
N ILE A 64 -3.33 11.79 -2.36
CA ILE A 64 -3.75 11.69 -3.76
C ILE A 64 -3.36 10.32 -4.31
N ILE A 65 -4.35 9.57 -4.80
CA ILE A 65 -4.09 8.37 -5.62
C ILE A 65 -3.85 8.81 -7.07
N VAL A 66 -2.84 8.25 -7.71
CA VAL A 66 -2.59 8.41 -9.15
C VAL A 66 -2.62 7.03 -9.79
N GLU A 67 -3.61 6.81 -10.65
CA GLU A 67 -3.78 5.60 -11.44
C GLU A 67 -3.24 5.83 -12.85
N VAL A 68 -2.30 4.99 -13.26
CA VAL A 68 -1.67 5.04 -14.57
C VAL A 68 -2.49 4.18 -15.52
N LYS A 69 -2.62 4.64 -16.77
CA LYS A 69 -3.24 3.86 -17.84
C LYS A 69 -2.43 3.99 -19.12
N HIS A 70 -2.41 2.93 -19.93
CA HIS A 70 -1.96 3.00 -21.32
C HIS A 70 -3.05 2.46 -22.25
N VAL A 71 -4.03 3.32 -22.57
CA VAL A 71 -5.21 2.99 -23.38
C VAL A 71 -5.47 4.05 -24.46
N ASP A 72 -6.20 3.70 -25.51
CA ASP A 72 -6.52 4.65 -26.59
C ASP A 72 -7.32 5.87 -26.09
N ARG A 73 -8.23 5.65 -25.15
CA ARG A 73 -9.04 6.69 -24.50
C ARG A 73 -9.44 6.29 -23.09
N LEU A 74 -9.56 7.26 -22.20
CA LEU A 74 -10.21 7.06 -20.92
C LEU A 74 -11.73 6.90 -21.12
N VAL A 75 -12.30 5.87 -20.50
CA VAL A 75 -13.75 5.63 -20.49
C VAL A 75 -14.32 5.80 -19.09
N GLN A 76 -15.65 5.86 -18.98
CA GLN A 76 -16.33 6.09 -17.70
C GLN A 76 -15.97 5.00 -16.66
N ALA A 77 -15.83 3.75 -17.07
CA ALA A 77 -15.43 2.65 -16.18
C ALA A 77 -14.10 2.90 -15.44
N HIS A 78 -13.12 3.57 -16.06
CA HIS A 78 -11.87 3.93 -15.39
C HIS A 78 -12.10 4.96 -14.27
N ARG A 79 -13.02 5.90 -14.48
CA ARG A 79 -13.37 6.93 -13.48
C ARG A 79 -14.14 6.32 -12.32
N ASP A 80 -15.09 5.44 -12.62
CA ASP A 80 -15.89 4.74 -11.60
C ASP A 80 -15.01 3.84 -10.74
N GLN A 81 -14.05 3.15 -11.36
CA GLN A 81 -13.03 2.37 -10.67
C GLN A 81 -12.21 3.25 -9.71
N LEU A 82 -11.59 4.34 -10.19
CA LEU A 82 -10.81 5.23 -9.32
C LEU A 82 -11.68 5.85 -8.21
N HIS A 83 -12.93 6.22 -8.51
CA HIS A 83 -13.83 6.74 -7.49
C HIS A 83 -14.08 5.71 -6.36
N ASN A 84 -14.33 4.44 -6.70
CA ASN A 84 -14.47 3.39 -5.69
C ASN A 84 -13.19 3.19 -4.88
N TYR A 85 -12.02 3.27 -5.51
CA TYR A 85 -10.74 3.17 -4.82
C TYR A 85 -10.48 4.33 -3.88
N LEU A 86 -10.87 5.56 -4.25
CA LEU A 86 -10.81 6.72 -3.36
C LEU A 86 -11.71 6.53 -2.13
N ARG A 87 -12.85 5.87 -2.28
CA ARG A 87 -13.73 5.52 -1.15
C ARG A 87 -13.09 4.49 -0.23
N ILE A 88 -12.51 3.42 -0.80
CA ILE A 88 -11.81 2.37 -0.02
C ILE A 88 -10.59 2.94 0.71
N ALA A 89 -9.85 3.84 0.06
CA ALA A 89 -8.65 4.45 0.63
C ALA A 89 -8.94 5.63 1.57
N GLU A 90 -10.21 6.03 1.71
CA GLU A 90 -10.62 7.22 2.45
C GLU A 90 -9.86 8.49 2.00
N LEU A 91 -9.74 8.67 0.69
CA LEU A 91 -9.09 9.83 0.07
C LEU A 91 -10.08 10.65 -0.74
N ARG A 92 -9.85 11.97 -0.80
CA ARG A 92 -10.76 12.91 -1.46
C ARG A 92 -10.55 13.00 -2.96
N VAL A 93 -9.30 12.87 -3.41
CA VAL A 93 -8.90 13.21 -4.78
C VAL A 93 -8.02 12.12 -5.36
N GLY A 94 -8.26 11.79 -6.62
CA GLY A 94 -7.37 10.97 -7.43
C GLY A 94 -7.16 11.55 -8.82
N LEU A 95 -6.11 11.08 -9.48
CA LEU A 95 -5.80 11.39 -10.87
C LEU A 95 -5.76 10.11 -11.70
N LEU A 96 -6.44 10.10 -12.84
CA LEU A 96 -6.21 9.14 -13.93
C LEU A 96 -5.24 9.75 -14.92
N VAL A 97 -4.12 9.08 -15.15
CA VAL A 97 -3.09 9.53 -16.09
C VAL A 97 -2.99 8.52 -17.22
N ASN A 98 -3.47 8.90 -18.41
CA ASN A 98 -3.34 8.10 -19.62
C ASN A 98 -2.06 8.47 -20.38
N PHE A 99 -1.19 7.49 -20.60
CA PHE A 99 0.02 7.59 -21.43
C PHE A 99 -0.14 6.95 -22.81
N GLY A 100 -1.35 6.50 -23.16
CA GLY A 100 -1.66 6.03 -24.51
C GLY A 100 -1.49 7.11 -25.59
N VAL A 101 -1.90 6.79 -26.81
CA VAL A 101 -1.74 7.68 -27.98
C VAL A 101 -2.28 9.08 -27.68
N ARG A 102 -3.47 9.15 -27.09
CA ARG A 102 -4.07 10.37 -26.56
C ARG A 102 -3.74 10.51 -25.08
N SER A 103 -2.64 11.20 -24.80
CA SER A 103 -2.26 11.48 -23.42
C SER A 103 -3.25 12.45 -22.78
N GLU A 104 -3.75 12.07 -21.60
CA GLU A 104 -4.80 12.79 -20.91
C GLU A 104 -4.60 12.63 -19.40
N VAL A 105 -4.84 13.70 -18.63
CA VAL A 105 -4.89 13.65 -17.17
C VAL A 105 -6.28 14.06 -16.73
N ARG A 106 -6.97 13.21 -15.99
CA ARG A 106 -8.30 13.50 -15.43
C ARG A 106 -8.27 13.49 -13.92
N ARG A 107 -8.85 14.51 -13.30
CA ARG A 107 -9.15 14.53 -11.88
C ARG A 107 -10.45 13.78 -11.60
N VAL A 108 -10.43 12.95 -10.57
CA VAL A 108 -11.61 12.26 -10.02
C VAL A 108 -11.72 12.64 -8.56
N GLU A 109 -12.94 12.97 -8.13
CA GLU A 109 -13.23 13.36 -6.76
C GLU A 109 -14.10 12.30 -6.09
N ASN A 110 -13.82 12.07 -4.81
CA ASN A 110 -14.71 11.34 -3.94
C ASN A 110 -15.75 12.31 -3.39
N TRP A 111 -16.92 12.34 -4.04
CA TRP A 111 -18.04 13.20 -3.66
C TRP A 111 -18.73 12.76 -2.36
N GLN A 112 -18.38 11.58 -1.84
CA GLN A 112 -18.86 11.04 -0.56
C GLN A 112 -17.78 11.13 0.54
N PHE A 113 -16.71 11.89 0.29
CA PHE A 113 -15.63 12.03 1.24
C PHE A 113 -16.11 12.77 2.50
N GLY A 114 -15.96 12.13 3.67
CA GLY A 114 -16.40 12.69 4.95
C GLY A 114 -17.88 12.44 5.26
N ASP A 115 -18.66 11.91 4.32
CA ASP A 115 -19.96 11.34 4.67
C ASP A 115 -19.70 10.11 5.55
N SER A 116 -20.39 10.00 6.68
CA SER A 116 -20.37 8.83 7.58
C SER A 116 -21.05 7.60 6.97
N VAL A 117 -21.01 7.49 5.65
CA VAL A 117 -21.56 6.40 4.85
C VAL A 117 -20.37 5.52 4.46
N PRO A 118 -19.96 4.54 5.30
CA PRO A 118 -19.01 3.54 4.87
C PRO A 118 -19.55 2.93 3.57
N PRO A 119 -18.75 2.78 2.51
CA PRO A 119 -19.25 2.27 1.24
C PRO A 119 -19.90 0.94 1.55
N ALA A 120 -21.21 0.87 1.33
CA ALA A 120 -22.14 -0.04 2.00
C ALA A 120 -21.42 -1.30 2.51
N ARG A 121 -21.07 -1.30 3.81
CA ARG A 121 -20.52 -2.45 4.57
C ARG A 121 -18.99 -2.70 4.49
N LEU A 122 -18.20 -1.67 4.81
CA LEU A 122 -16.73 -1.74 4.91
C LEU A 122 -16.12 -1.68 6.32
N MET A 123 -16.91 -1.65 7.41
CA MET A 123 -16.36 -1.64 8.77
C MET A 123 -16.77 -2.87 9.58
N PRO A 124 -15.91 -3.37 10.49
CA PRO A 124 -16.34 -4.25 11.57
C PRO A 124 -17.41 -3.53 12.41
N MET A 125 -18.41 -4.27 12.87
CA MET A 125 -19.43 -3.75 13.78
C MET A 125 -18.73 -3.22 15.04
N GLU A 126 -19.07 -2.01 15.47
CA GLU A 126 -18.45 -1.35 16.63
C GLU A 126 -18.46 -2.27 17.86
N GLY A 127 -17.28 -2.54 18.43
CA GLY A 127 -17.12 -3.42 19.59
C GLY A 127 -15.70 -3.96 19.81
N GLU A 128 -14.82 -3.94 18.80
CA GLU A 128 -13.43 -4.36 18.93
C GLU A 128 -12.51 -3.23 18.48
N GLY A 129 -11.56 -2.88 19.36
CA GLY A 129 -10.80 -1.64 19.31
C GLY A 129 -10.07 -1.41 17.98
N ILE A 130 -10.00 -0.13 17.60
CA ILE A 130 -8.99 0.42 16.69
C ILE A 130 -7.61 0.32 17.36
N GLY A 131 -7.12 -0.92 17.43
CA GLY A 131 -5.76 -1.28 17.78
C GLY A 131 -5.01 -1.60 16.50
N ARG A 132 -3.86 -0.96 16.32
CA ARG A 132 -2.90 -1.22 15.25
C ARG A 132 -2.64 -2.72 15.12
N GLU A 133 -3.04 -3.34 14.02
CA GLU A 133 -2.40 -4.57 13.55
C GLU A 133 -2.63 -4.72 12.03
N LEU A 134 -1.81 -4.01 11.26
CA LEU A 134 -1.49 -4.38 9.86
C LEU A 134 -0.32 -5.38 9.86
N GLU A 135 -0.42 -6.41 10.68
CA GLU A 135 0.34 -7.64 10.51
C GLU A 135 -0.66 -8.68 10.00
N TRP A 136 -0.23 -9.63 9.17
CA TRP A 136 -1.06 -10.56 8.38
C TRP A 136 -1.50 -10.10 6.98
N ILE A 137 -0.50 -9.77 6.14
CA ILE A 137 -0.51 -10.18 4.73
C ILE A 137 0.85 -10.87 4.49
N GLU A 138 0.82 -12.15 4.12
CA GLU A 138 1.90 -13.15 4.24
C GLU A 138 3.32 -12.71 3.79
N GLY A 139 4.36 -13.11 4.55
CA GLY A 139 5.72 -13.27 3.99
C GLY A 139 6.95 -12.66 4.70
N LEU A 140 6.97 -12.36 6.01
CA LEU A 140 8.18 -11.82 6.69
C LEU A 140 8.61 -12.65 7.92
N PRO A 141 9.92 -12.93 8.12
CA PRO A 141 10.40 -13.71 9.25
C PRO A 141 10.35 -12.92 10.56
N ALA A 142 9.82 -13.56 11.60
CA ALA A 142 9.64 -12.99 12.93
C ALA A 142 10.99 -12.75 13.63
N GLY A 143 11.29 -11.50 13.98
CA GLY A 143 12.38 -11.22 14.90
C GLY A 143 12.96 -9.81 14.82
N ARG A 144 12.31 -8.85 15.49
CA ARG A 144 13.00 -7.87 16.37
C ARG A 144 11.97 -6.98 17.09
N ARG A 145 11.83 -7.23 18.40
CA ARG A 145 11.06 -6.42 19.35
C ARG A 145 11.69 -5.03 19.49
N CYS A 146 10.90 -3.97 19.33
CA CYS A 146 11.21 -2.65 19.91
C CYS A 146 10.14 -2.31 20.95
N ALA A 147 10.59 -2.21 22.20
CA ALA A 147 9.76 -1.91 23.35
C ALA A 147 9.36 -0.42 23.37
N ALA A 148 8.06 -0.14 23.43
CA ALA A 148 7.56 1.17 23.82
C ALA A 148 7.28 1.17 25.34
N ARG A 149 8.03 1.99 26.08
CA ARG A 149 7.77 2.32 27.49
C ARG A 149 6.53 3.19 27.58
N THR A 150 5.59 2.81 28.45
CA THR A 150 4.64 3.73 29.09
C THR A 150 4.99 3.84 30.56
N GLN A 151 5.20 5.07 31.04
CA GLN A 151 5.35 5.40 32.46
C GLN A 151 3.96 5.64 33.06
N HIS A 152 3.62 4.96 34.15
CA HIS A 152 3.00 5.57 35.34
C HIS A 152 3.09 4.60 36.55
N GLU A 153 3.86 5.06 37.53
CA GLU A 153 3.78 4.94 39.01
C GLU A 153 3.36 3.63 39.72
N GLY A 154 4.15 3.24 40.74
CA GLY A 154 3.65 2.44 41.86
C GLY A 154 4.64 1.48 42.53
N LYS A 155 5.31 1.98 43.59
CA LYS A 155 6.13 1.32 44.64
C LYS A 155 5.99 -0.21 44.86
N GLY A 156 7.12 -0.90 45.02
CA GLY A 156 7.21 -2.21 45.70
C GLY A 156 8.61 -2.86 45.63
N LYS A 157 9.20 -3.18 46.79
CA LYS A 157 10.59 -3.64 46.99
C LYS A 157 10.81 -5.14 46.71
N GLN A 158 12.12 -5.50 46.72
CA GLN A 158 12.79 -6.80 46.98
C GLN A 158 13.21 -7.57 45.72
N GLN A 159 14.51 -7.57 45.40
CA GLN A 159 15.59 -8.47 45.87
C GLN A 159 15.47 -9.91 45.32
N GLY A 160 16.45 -10.31 44.52
CA GLY A 160 16.58 -11.68 44.02
C GLY A 160 17.66 -11.83 42.96
N THR A 161 18.88 -12.07 43.40
CA THR A 161 20.07 -12.47 42.61
C THR A 161 19.93 -13.87 42.02
N ALA A 162 20.46 -14.14 40.81
CA ALA A 162 21.34 -15.29 40.52
C ALA A 162 21.53 -15.60 39.00
N LYS A 163 22.82 -15.77 38.62
CA LYS A 163 23.44 -16.81 37.75
C LYS A 163 22.98 -16.93 36.29
N ILE A 164 23.81 -16.69 35.25
CA ILE A 164 25.00 -17.43 34.74
C ILE A 164 24.70 -18.89 34.31
N GLY A 165 24.91 -19.18 33.01
CA GLY A 165 25.11 -20.51 32.40
C GLY A 165 24.95 -20.46 30.87
N GLN A 166 26.02 -20.39 30.06
CA GLN A 166 26.76 -21.50 29.38
C GLN A 166 26.01 -22.13 28.18
N LYS A 167 26.52 -22.00 26.93
CA LYS A 167 27.30 -22.99 26.11
C LYS A 167 26.53 -24.29 25.84
N GLN A 168 26.37 -24.87 24.64
CA GLN A 168 27.21 -25.22 23.46
C GLN A 168 26.25 -25.63 22.30
N LYS A 169 26.50 -25.40 21.00
CA LYS A 169 27.40 -26.04 19.99
C LYS A 169 26.93 -27.42 19.47
N ILE A 170 27.08 -27.60 18.14
CA ILE A 170 27.32 -28.83 17.30
C ILE A 170 26.09 -29.31 16.49
N GLU A 171 26.04 -29.03 15.17
CA GLU A 171 26.32 -29.89 13.96
C GLU A 171 25.27 -31.03 13.78
N ILE A 172 24.81 -31.45 12.58
CA ILE A 172 25.53 -32.04 11.43
C ILE A 172 24.58 -32.09 10.20
N GLU A 173 25.18 -31.77 9.05
CA GLU A 173 25.01 -32.21 7.64
C GLU A 173 23.77 -32.91 7.05
N ASN A 174 23.50 -32.50 5.80
CA ASN A 174 23.21 -33.27 4.57
C ASN A 174 22.13 -34.37 4.58
N ASN A 175 21.27 -34.35 3.56
CA ASN A 175 21.48 -35.12 2.32
C ASN A 175 20.20 -35.14 1.43
N GLN A 176 20.42 -35.29 0.12
CA GLN A 176 19.52 -35.87 -0.91
C GLN A 176 18.44 -35.00 -1.58
N ARG A 177 18.83 -34.41 -2.72
CA ARG A 177 18.17 -34.66 -4.03
C ARG A 177 18.84 -35.93 -4.62
N PRO A 178 18.21 -36.75 -5.49
CA PRO A 178 17.77 -36.27 -6.80
C PRO A 178 16.61 -37.03 -7.49
N GLU A 179 16.30 -36.54 -8.71
CA GLU A 179 15.54 -37.17 -9.81
C GLU A 179 14.03 -37.39 -9.55
N GLY A 180 13.11 -37.11 -10.45
CA GLY A 180 13.17 -37.05 -11.90
C GLY A 180 12.06 -37.95 -12.46
N ASN A 181 11.45 -37.48 -13.55
CA ASN A 181 10.77 -38.27 -14.60
C ASN A 181 9.23 -38.30 -14.62
N ARG A 182 8.74 -38.02 -15.84
CA ARG A 182 7.44 -38.26 -16.48
C ARG A 182 6.32 -37.24 -16.28
#